data_AF-A0A2S6IVT9-F1
#
_entry.id   AF-A0A2S6IVT9-F1
#
_cell.length_a   1.000
_cell.length_b   1.000
_cell.length_c   1.000
_cell.angle_alpha   90.00
_cell.angle_beta   90.00
_cell.angle_gamma   90.00
#
_symmetry.space_group_name_H-M   'P 1'
#
loop_
_entity.id
_entity.type
_entity.pdbx_description
1 polymer ?
#
loop_
_entity_poly.entity_id
_entity_poly.type
_entity_poly.pdbx_seq_one_letter_code
_entity_poly.pdbx_strand_id
1 'polypeptide(L)'
;MSRLQRGAPRAAPPRGVPRWAFALVALLAVAALGAVLAVAAVHRARVAAALPAAGPVRALAGPDAVPAAAAGLPAVGLPDAAAVPAGCLGGEVDLDTAVLTAQREAPPTPAGAAAFAATVLRWATATPAPPQQAATAGAVLTPDATAAARNLSGVHEPGSATLTTSVAEGRWYLEAFTPEEAVVSVVGRARGTRDGEPAGEAWVAGSLVLRQLEGTWRLHDITGARPVEEIMDIGRPFPGGC
;
A
#
# COMPACT_ATOMS: atom_id res chain seq x y z
N MET A 1 -83.96 45.55 16.09
CA MET A 1 -82.81 44.65 16.34
C MET A 1 -82.52 43.86 15.08
N SER A 2 -81.65 44.38 14.20
CA SER A 2 -81.33 43.78 12.90
C SER A 2 -79.92 43.18 12.93
N ARG A 3 -79.81 41.86 12.75
CA ARG A 3 -78.52 41.16 12.62
C ARG A 3 -78.08 41.16 11.15
N LEU A 4 -76.97 41.82 10.87
CA LEU A 4 -76.25 41.77 9.59
C LEU A 4 -75.54 40.41 9.43
N GLN A 5 -75.95 39.62 8.43
CA GLN A 5 -75.20 38.44 7.98
C GLN A 5 -73.99 38.87 7.14
N ARG A 6 -72.77 38.63 7.64
CA ARG A 6 -71.52 38.73 6.88
C ARG A 6 -71.35 37.45 6.05
N GLY A 7 -71.36 37.58 4.73
CA GLY A 7 -71.00 36.49 3.82
C GLY A 7 -69.52 36.13 3.91
N ALA A 8 -69.22 34.83 4.03
CA ALA A 8 -67.85 34.32 4.02
C ALA A 8 -67.25 34.39 2.61
N PRO A 9 -65.97 34.78 2.46
CA PRO A 9 -65.30 34.80 1.17
C PRO A 9 -65.11 33.37 0.64
N ARG A 10 -65.55 33.12 -0.61
CA ARG A 10 -65.31 31.86 -1.32
C ARG A 10 -63.82 31.72 -1.59
N ALA A 11 -63.22 30.63 -1.11
CA ALA A 11 -61.84 30.26 -1.42
C ALA A 11 -61.71 29.98 -2.93
N ALA A 12 -60.70 30.60 -3.57
CA ALA A 12 -60.40 30.37 -4.97
C ALA A 12 -59.87 28.94 -5.17
N PRO A 13 -60.21 28.27 -6.29
CA PRO A 13 -59.72 26.93 -6.58
C PRO A 13 -58.20 26.95 -6.75
N PRO A 14 -57.47 25.93 -6.25
CA PRO A 14 -56.03 25.84 -6.41
C PRO A 14 -55.69 25.80 -7.90
N ARG A 15 -54.80 26.70 -8.34
CA ARG A 15 -54.29 26.69 -9.72
C ARG A 15 -53.53 25.39 -9.94
N GLY A 16 -54.13 24.48 -10.70
CA GLY A 16 -53.55 23.18 -11.03
C GLY A 16 -52.20 23.36 -11.72
N VAL A 17 -51.20 22.61 -11.27
CA VAL A 17 -49.86 22.62 -11.86
C VAL A 17 -49.98 22.18 -13.32
N PRO A 18 -49.49 22.98 -14.28
CA PRO A 18 -49.71 22.70 -15.68
C PRO A 18 -48.97 21.42 -16.09
N ARG A 19 -49.58 20.63 -16.98
CA ARG A 19 -49.09 19.31 -17.41
C ARG A 19 -47.65 19.33 -17.94
N TRP A 20 -47.19 20.45 -18.51
CA TRP A 20 -45.82 20.61 -18.97
C TRP A 20 -44.78 20.59 -17.83
N ALA A 21 -45.16 20.98 -16.61
CA ALA A 21 -44.28 20.95 -15.45
C ALA A 21 -43.95 19.51 -15.03
N PHE A 22 -44.92 18.58 -15.13
CA PHE A 22 -44.69 17.16 -14.87
C PHE A 22 -43.76 16.52 -15.92
N ALA A 23 -43.89 16.93 -17.18
CA ALA A 23 -42.99 16.48 -18.24
C ALA A 23 -41.54 16.95 -18.02
N LEU A 24 -41.33 18.19 -17.58
CA LEU A 24 -40.00 18.71 -17.22
C LEU A 24 -39.40 17.97 -16.01
N VAL A 25 -40.19 17.73 -14.96
CA VAL A 25 -39.72 16.99 -13.79
C VAL A 25 -39.32 15.56 -14.16
N ALA A 26 -40.12 14.87 -15.00
CA ALA A 26 -39.78 13.54 -15.47
C ALA A 26 -38.49 13.53 -16.31
N LEU A 27 -38.30 14.52 -17.18
CA LEU A 27 -37.11 14.63 -18.02
C LEU A 27 -35.84 14.90 -17.19
N LEU A 28 -35.94 15.77 -16.17
CA LEU A 28 -34.85 16.02 -15.22
C LEU A 28 -34.52 14.79 -14.38
N ALA A 29 -35.52 14.03 -13.96
CA ALA A 29 -35.30 12.79 -13.20
C ALA A 29 -34.56 11.73 -14.03
N VAL A 30 -34.91 11.57 -15.32
CA VAL A 30 -34.22 10.65 -16.24
C VAL A 30 -32.78 11.11 -16.51
N ALA A 31 -32.56 12.41 -16.71
CA ALA A 31 -31.21 12.96 -16.91
C ALA A 31 -30.33 12.76 -15.67
N ALA A 32 -30.87 13.00 -14.46
CA ALA A 32 -30.17 12.77 -13.21
C ALA A 32 -29.82 11.29 -13.01
N LEU A 33 -30.76 10.38 -13.30
CA LEU A 33 -30.51 8.94 -13.22
C LEU A 33 -29.42 8.49 -14.22
N GLY A 34 -29.46 9.00 -15.45
CA GLY A 34 -28.43 8.75 -16.45
C GLY A 34 -27.05 9.23 -16.01
N ALA A 35 -26.97 10.43 -15.40
CA ALA A 35 -25.72 10.96 -14.85
C ALA A 35 -25.18 10.10 -13.70
N VAL A 36 -26.04 9.64 -12.78
CA VAL A 36 -25.65 8.76 -11.67
C VAL A 36 -25.12 7.42 -12.20
N LEU A 37 -25.78 6.82 -13.19
CA LEU A 37 -25.33 5.57 -13.80
C LEU A 37 -24.00 5.73 -14.54
N ALA A 38 -23.81 6.85 -15.26
CA ALA A 38 -22.55 7.15 -15.94
C ALA A 38 -21.40 7.35 -14.93
N VAL A 39 -21.63 8.10 -13.84
CA VAL A 39 -20.65 8.27 -12.76
C VAL A 39 -20.32 6.94 -12.10
N ALA A 40 -21.32 6.10 -11.82
CA ALA A 40 -21.11 4.76 -11.26
C ALA A 40 -20.32 3.85 -12.20
N ALA A 41 -20.57 3.90 -13.51
CA ALA A 41 -19.83 3.14 -14.51
C ALA A 41 -18.37 3.61 -14.64
N VAL A 42 -18.13 4.92 -14.68
CA VAL A 42 -16.77 5.51 -14.67
C VAL A 42 -16.04 5.17 -13.38
N HIS A 43 -16.72 5.20 -12.23
CA HIS A 43 -16.12 4.85 -10.95
C HIS A 43 -15.75 3.37 -10.90
N ARG A 44 -16.64 2.47 -11.34
CA ARG A 44 -16.35 1.04 -11.47
C ARG A 44 -15.20 0.75 -12.43
N ALA A 45 -15.13 1.45 -13.57
CA ALA A 45 -14.03 1.30 -14.52
C ALA A 45 -12.69 1.76 -13.93
N ARG A 46 -12.68 2.85 -13.16
CA ARG A 46 -11.49 3.33 -12.45
C ARG A 46 -11.05 2.39 -11.33
N VAL A 47 -12.00 1.80 -10.60
CA VAL A 47 -11.72 0.80 -9.54
C VAL A 47 -11.23 -0.52 -10.14
N ALA A 48 -11.82 -0.96 -11.25
CA ALA A 48 -11.36 -2.15 -11.98
C ALA A 48 -9.98 -1.95 -12.63
N ALA A 49 -9.64 -0.72 -13.03
CA ALA A 49 -8.32 -0.38 -13.56
C ALA A 49 -7.27 -0.11 -12.47
N ALA A 50 -7.68 0.18 -11.23
CA ALA A 50 -6.79 0.30 -10.08
C ALA A 50 -6.30 -1.08 -9.59
N LEU A 51 -7.02 -2.14 -9.97
CA LEU A 51 -6.65 -3.51 -9.69
C LEU A 51 -5.95 -4.15 -10.88
N PRO A 52 -4.73 -4.69 -10.71
CA PRO A 52 -4.22 -5.61 -11.69
C PRO A 52 -5.13 -6.84 -11.66
N ALA A 53 -5.76 -7.14 -12.79
CA ALA A 53 -6.33 -8.45 -13.05
C ALA A 53 -5.21 -9.48 -12.94
N ALA A 54 -5.07 -10.16 -11.79
CA ALA A 54 -4.07 -11.20 -11.54
C ALA A 54 -2.75 -10.98 -12.33
N GLY A 55 -2.16 -9.79 -12.19
CA GLY A 55 -0.91 -9.41 -12.88
C GLY A 55 0.29 -9.77 -12.01
N PRO A 56 1.45 -10.13 -12.57
CA PRO A 56 2.41 -10.97 -11.85
C PRO A 56 3.25 -10.26 -10.78
N VAL A 57 3.36 -8.93 -10.77
CA VAL A 57 4.35 -8.23 -9.91
C VAL A 57 3.84 -6.87 -9.45
N ARG A 58 4.03 -6.55 -8.16
CA ARG A 58 3.83 -5.21 -7.57
C ARG A 58 5.16 -4.68 -7.04
N ALA A 59 5.60 -3.53 -7.55
CA ALA A 59 6.78 -2.85 -7.02
C ALA A 59 6.41 -1.98 -5.80
N LEU A 60 7.31 -1.89 -4.82
CA LEU A 60 7.22 -0.95 -3.70
C LEU A 60 7.40 0.52 -4.15
N ALA A 61 8.18 0.76 -5.20
CA ALA A 61 8.40 2.08 -5.77
C ALA A 61 7.46 2.35 -6.95
N GLY A 62 7.28 3.64 -7.28
CA GLY A 62 6.49 4.05 -8.45
C GLY A 62 7.10 3.55 -9.78
N PRO A 63 6.31 3.50 -10.87
CA PRO A 63 6.72 2.92 -12.16
C PRO A 63 7.92 3.63 -12.81
N ASP A 64 8.19 4.88 -12.45
CA ASP A 64 9.29 5.68 -12.99
C ASP A 64 10.56 5.64 -12.12
N ALA A 65 10.56 4.87 -11.03
CA ALA A 65 11.72 4.75 -10.16
C ALA A 65 12.82 3.92 -10.87
N VAL A 66 13.94 4.57 -11.18
CA VAL A 66 15.13 3.89 -11.69
C VAL A 66 15.78 3.10 -10.54
N PRO A 67 16.18 1.84 -10.76
CA PRO A 67 16.98 1.11 -9.78
C PRO A 67 18.24 1.93 -9.49
N ALA A 68 18.38 2.39 -8.26
CA ALA A 68 19.62 3.04 -7.88
C ALA A 68 20.68 1.96 -7.80
N ALA A 69 21.61 1.94 -8.76
CA ALA A 69 22.93 1.43 -8.44
C ALA A 69 23.41 2.26 -7.24
N ALA A 70 23.79 1.59 -6.15
CA ALA A 70 24.35 2.21 -4.96
C ALA A 70 25.64 2.96 -5.36
N ALA A 71 25.49 4.17 -5.89
CA ALA A 71 26.57 4.90 -6.53
C ALA A 71 27.58 5.30 -5.45
N GLY A 72 28.68 4.55 -5.36
CA GLY A 72 29.77 4.80 -4.41
C GLY A 72 29.85 3.84 -3.23
N LEU A 73 28.92 2.90 -3.04
CA LEU A 73 29.08 1.84 -2.06
C LEU A 73 29.76 0.60 -2.69
N PRO A 74 30.59 -0.14 -1.93
CA PRO A 74 31.14 -1.39 -2.43
C PRO A 74 30.00 -2.38 -2.69
N ALA A 75 29.98 -2.95 -3.90
CA ALA A 75 29.09 -4.07 -4.19
C ALA A 75 29.58 -5.28 -3.39
N VAL A 76 28.75 -5.76 -2.47
CA VAL A 76 29.17 -6.83 -1.54
C VAL A 76 28.68 -8.20 -2.00
N GLY A 77 27.63 -8.26 -2.84
CA GLY A 77 26.97 -9.51 -3.15
C GLY A 77 26.47 -10.19 -1.87
N LEU A 78 26.24 -11.50 -1.92
CA LEU A 78 25.71 -12.22 -0.76
C LEU A 78 26.84 -12.60 0.21
N PRO A 79 26.78 -12.20 1.49
CA PRO A 79 27.79 -12.54 2.49
C PRO A 79 27.88 -14.05 2.75
N ASP A 80 28.94 -14.47 3.45
CA ASP A 80 29.14 -15.86 3.85
C ASP A 80 27.90 -16.46 4.53
N ALA A 81 27.66 -17.75 4.29
CA ALA A 81 26.45 -18.49 4.70
C ALA A 81 26.19 -18.55 6.22
N ALA A 82 27.11 -18.04 7.04
CA ALA A 82 27.05 -18.14 8.50
C ALA A 82 26.02 -17.19 9.15
N ALA A 83 25.62 -16.10 8.49
CA ALA A 83 24.62 -15.16 9.01
C ALA A 83 23.39 -15.17 8.10
N VAL A 84 22.38 -15.97 8.45
CA VAL A 84 21.17 -16.10 7.64
C VAL A 84 20.07 -15.19 8.22
N PRO A 85 19.49 -14.26 7.42
CA PRO A 85 18.50 -13.31 7.93
C PRO A 85 17.21 -14.02 8.35
N ALA A 86 16.68 -13.66 9.51
CA ALA A 86 15.36 -14.10 9.93
C ALA A 86 14.27 -13.29 9.21
N GLY A 87 13.57 -13.90 8.25
CA GLY A 87 12.46 -13.24 7.52
C GLY A 87 11.27 -12.85 8.41
N CYS A 88 11.22 -13.42 9.62
CA CYS A 88 10.21 -13.16 10.65
C CYS A 88 10.72 -12.35 11.83
N LEU A 89 11.83 -11.62 11.67
CA LEU A 89 12.33 -10.79 12.75
C LEU A 89 11.23 -9.80 13.19
N GLY A 90 10.88 -9.84 14.47
CA GLY A 90 9.79 -9.07 15.07
C GLY A 90 8.39 -9.71 15.05
N GLY A 91 8.20 -10.84 14.35
CA GLY A 91 6.94 -11.61 14.35
C GLY A 91 6.06 -11.43 13.10
N GLU A 92 4.85 -12.00 13.18
CA GLU A 92 3.97 -12.21 12.01
C GLU A 92 2.68 -11.40 12.00
N VAL A 93 2.14 -11.08 13.18
CA VAL A 93 0.74 -10.66 13.31
C VAL A 93 0.61 -9.15 13.48
N ASP A 94 1.24 -8.59 14.50
CA ASP A 94 1.25 -7.13 14.71
C ASP A 94 2.42 -6.52 13.94
N LEU A 95 2.15 -6.07 12.71
CA LEU A 95 3.20 -5.58 11.82
C LEU A 95 3.81 -4.25 12.28
N ASP A 96 3.07 -3.41 13.02
CA ASP A 96 3.64 -2.18 13.61
C ASP A 96 4.64 -2.55 14.71
N THR A 97 4.29 -3.47 15.60
CA THR A 97 5.22 -3.99 16.61
C THR A 97 6.38 -4.75 15.97
N ALA A 98 6.12 -5.53 14.91
CA ALA A 98 7.13 -6.33 14.25
C ALA A 98 8.22 -5.47 13.61
N VAL A 99 7.86 -4.42 12.87
CA VAL A 99 8.87 -3.55 12.22
C VAL A 99 9.71 -2.78 13.24
N LEU A 100 9.11 -2.34 14.36
CA LEU A 100 9.85 -1.67 15.44
C LEU A 100 10.76 -2.63 16.21
N THR A 101 10.33 -3.88 16.40
CA THR A 101 11.18 -4.92 17.01
C THR A 101 12.32 -5.30 16.08
N ALA A 102 12.04 -5.49 14.78
CA ALA A 102 13.06 -5.73 13.78
C ALA A 102 14.10 -4.60 13.72
N GLN A 103 13.65 -3.35 13.77
CA GLN A 103 14.55 -2.19 13.84
C GLN A 103 15.52 -2.25 15.03
N ARG A 104 15.02 -2.65 16.21
CA ARG A 104 15.80 -2.72 17.46
C ARG A 104 16.73 -3.92 17.53
N GLU A 105 16.28 -5.06 17.02
CA GLU A 105 16.96 -6.35 17.18
C GLU A 105 17.87 -6.71 16.00
N ALA A 106 17.66 -6.08 14.83
CA ALA A 106 18.47 -6.34 13.66
C ALA A 106 19.93 -5.92 13.92
N PRO A 107 20.89 -6.86 13.90
CA PRO A 107 22.29 -6.52 14.12
C PRO A 107 22.81 -5.64 12.97
N PRO A 108 23.85 -4.82 13.21
CA PRO A 108 24.47 -3.98 12.18
C PRO A 108 25.37 -4.78 11.26
N THR A 109 24.74 -5.71 10.56
CA THR A 109 25.35 -6.69 9.66
C THR A 109 24.47 -6.80 8.43
N PRO A 110 24.99 -7.35 7.33
CA PRO A 110 24.18 -7.60 6.15
C PRO A 110 22.90 -8.42 6.42
N ALA A 111 23.00 -9.44 7.27
CA ALA A 111 21.86 -10.29 7.62
C ALA A 111 20.81 -9.51 8.43
N GLY A 112 21.23 -8.63 9.35
CA GLY A 112 20.30 -7.76 10.07
C GLY A 112 19.61 -6.75 9.15
N ALA A 113 20.36 -6.12 8.23
CA ALA A 113 19.79 -5.22 7.23
C ALA A 113 18.74 -5.94 6.35
N ALA A 114 19.05 -7.16 5.88
CA ALA A 114 18.11 -7.96 5.08
C ALA A 114 16.87 -8.40 5.86
N ALA A 115 17.03 -8.80 7.13
CA ALA A 115 15.90 -9.13 8.01
C ALA A 115 14.99 -7.91 8.24
N PHE A 116 15.58 -6.74 8.51
CA PHE A 116 14.81 -5.50 8.65
C PHE A 116 14.09 -5.11 7.36
N ALA A 117 14.77 -5.18 6.21
CA ALA A 117 14.17 -4.91 4.90
C ALA A 117 12.95 -5.81 4.61
N ALA A 118 13.03 -7.10 4.97
CA ALA A 118 11.92 -8.04 4.84
C ALA A 118 10.71 -7.62 5.68
N THR A 119 10.94 -7.24 6.95
CA THR A 119 9.86 -6.78 7.83
C THR A 119 9.25 -5.46 7.33
N VAL A 120 10.07 -4.53 6.81
CA VAL A 120 9.58 -3.29 6.19
C VAL A 120 8.73 -3.60 4.96
N LEU A 121 9.14 -4.50 4.06
CA LEU A 121 8.34 -4.93 2.91
C LEU A 121 6.95 -5.41 3.36
N ARG A 122 6.90 -6.28 4.37
CA ARG A 122 5.65 -6.86 4.89
C ARG A 122 4.75 -5.78 5.51
N TRP A 123 5.31 -4.92 6.34
CA TRP A 123 4.61 -3.81 6.99
C TRP A 123 4.10 -2.76 5.99
N ALA A 124 4.89 -2.43 4.97
CA ALA A 124 4.56 -1.43 3.95
C ALA A 124 3.43 -1.86 3.01
N THR A 125 3.35 -3.16 2.74
CA THR A 125 2.46 -3.72 1.70
C THR A 125 1.15 -4.25 2.26
N ALA A 126 1.03 -4.35 3.58
CA ALA A 126 -0.16 -4.83 4.24
C ALA A 126 -1.38 -3.95 3.92
N THR A 127 -2.49 -4.61 3.57
CA THR A 127 -3.80 -3.98 3.35
C THR A 127 -4.85 -4.75 4.17
N PRO A 128 -5.65 -4.08 5.02
CA PRO A 128 -5.56 -2.68 5.39
C PRO A 128 -4.20 -2.35 6.04
N ALA A 129 -3.82 -1.08 5.98
CA ALA A 129 -2.61 -0.62 6.63
C ALA A 129 -2.64 -0.93 8.14
N PRO A 130 -1.49 -1.25 8.76
CA PRO A 130 -1.39 -1.39 10.20
C PRO A 130 -1.93 -0.15 10.94
N PRO A 131 -2.62 -0.32 12.08
CA PRO A 131 -3.41 0.75 12.70
C PRO A 131 -2.57 1.95 13.17
N GLN A 132 -1.27 1.75 13.44
CA GLN A 132 -0.36 2.80 13.89
C GLN A 132 0.68 3.17 12.82
N GLN A 133 0.45 2.78 11.56
CA GLN A 133 1.44 2.92 10.47
C GLN A 133 2.04 4.33 10.37
N ALA A 134 1.25 5.40 10.51
CA ALA A 134 1.76 6.77 10.45
C ALA A 134 2.73 7.11 11.60
N ALA A 135 2.44 6.66 12.82
CA ALA A 135 3.31 6.84 13.97
C ALA A 135 4.57 5.97 13.86
N THR A 136 4.39 4.71 13.46
CA THR A 136 5.47 3.75 13.22
C THR A 136 6.44 4.24 12.13
N ALA A 137 5.93 4.85 11.06
CA ALA A 137 6.74 5.42 9.98
C ALA A 137 7.74 6.47 10.50
N GLY A 138 7.34 7.30 11.47
CA GLY A 138 8.22 8.30 12.07
C GLY A 138 9.45 7.70 12.77
N ALA A 139 9.34 6.49 13.31
CA ALA A 139 10.45 5.77 13.94
C ALA A 139 11.27 4.95 12.93
N VAL A 140 10.60 4.39 11.91
CA VAL A 140 11.22 3.53 10.89
C VAL A 140 12.05 4.33 9.88
N LEU A 141 11.65 5.56 9.57
CA LEU A 141 12.32 6.41 8.59
C LEU A 141 13.53 7.15 9.17
N THR A 142 14.52 7.46 8.32
CA THR A 142 15.55 8.45 8.68
C THR A 142 14.95 9.86 8.68
N PRO A 143 15.50 10.82 9.46
CA PRO A 143 15.00 12.21 9.45
C PRO A 143 15.00 12.85 8.06
N ASP A 144 16.00 12.50 7.25
CA ASP A 144 16.24 12.97 5.89
C ASP A 144 15.71 12.01 4.80
N ALA A 145 14.81 11.06 5.15
CA ALA A 145 14.29 10.07 4.22
C ALA A 145 13.71 10.69 2.93
N THR A 146 13.79 10.01 1.80
CA THR A 146 13.29 10.55 0.53
C THR A 146 11.76 10.63 0.51
N ALA A 147 11.20 11.33 -0.49
CA ALA A 147 9.76 11.32 -0.71
C ALA A 147 9.22 9.91 -1.02
N ALA A 148 10.00 9.07 -1.70
CA ALA A 148 9.61 7.69 -2.00
C ALA A 148 9.46 6.88 -0.71
N ALA A 149 10.42 6.97 0.21
CA ALA A 149 10.33 6.31 1.51
C ALA A 149 9.20 6.87 2.38
N ARG A 150 8.99 8.19 2.39
CA ARG A 150 7.87 8.81 3.14
C ARG A 150 6.49 8.39 2.64
N ASN A 151 6.38 8.02 1.36
CA ASN A 151 5.13 7.60 0.72
C ASN A 151 4.87 6.09 0.81
N LEU A 152 5.65 5.32 1.58
CA LEU A 152 5.44 3.88 1.82
C LEU A 152 3.99 3.56 2.23
N SER A 153 3.41 4.42 3.05
CA SER A 153 2.05 4.33 3.57
C SER A 153 1.09 5.05 2.62
N GLY A 154 0.67 4.41 1.53
CA GLY A 154 -0.14 5.13 0.54
C GLY A 154 -1.03 4.30 -0.37
N VAL A 155 -0.76 3.02 -0.57
CA VAL A 155 -1.54 2.23 -1.52
C VAL A 155 -2.75 1.59 -0.83
N HIS A 156 -3.70 2.44 -0.46
CA HIS A 156 -5.02 2.00 -0.01
C HIS A 156 -5.86 1.59 -1.22
N GLU A 157 -6.16 0.30 -1.31
CA GLU A 157 -7.26 -0.22 -2.12
C GLU A 157 -8.58 0.10 -1.39
N PRO A 158 -9.48 0.93 -1.97
CA PRO A 158 -10.78 1.17 -1.36
C PRO A 158 -11.64 -0.10 -1.46
N GLY A 159 -11.95 -0.74 -0.33
CA GLY A 159 -12.89 -1.88 -0.26
C GLY A 159 -12.60 -2.90 0.83
N SER A 160 -13.29 -4.04 0.77
CA SER A 160 -13.12 -5.25 1.61
C SER A 160 -11.86 -6.08 1.25
N ALA A 161 -10.90 -5.46 0.56
CA ALA A 161 -9.71 -6.14 0.08
C ALA A 161 -8.68 -6.25 1.20
N THR A 162 -8.10 -7.43 1.36
CA THR A 162 -6.92 -7.64 2.21
C THR A 162 -5.72 -7.99 1.35
N LEU A 163 -4.53 -7.64 1.82
CA LEU A 163 -3.26 -8.05 1.26
C LEU A 163 -2.29 -8.32 2.39
N THR A 164 -1.72 -9.51 2.41
CA THR A 164 -0.65 -9.89 3.34
C THR A 164 0.52 -10.38 2.52
N THR A 165 1.72 -9.92 2.86
CA THR A 165 2.95 -10.31 2.17
C THR A 165 3.75 -11.25 3.05
N SER A 166 4.23 -12.33 2.44
CA SER A 166 5.07 -13.33 3.07
C SER A 166 6.42 -13.43 2.38
N VAL A 167 7.50 -13.50 3.15
CA VAL A 167 8.86 -13.79 2.67
C VAL A 167 9.26 -15.26 2.88
N ALA A 168 8.33 -16.14 3.26
CA ALA A 168 8.58 -17.58 3.38
C ALA A 168 9.12 -18.20 2.08
N GLU A 169 8.54 -17.79 0.95
CA GLU A 169 8.99 -18.16 -0.40
C GLU A 169 9.82 -17.04 -1.05
N GLY A 170 10.14 -16.02 -0.26
CA GLY A 170 10.82 -14.81 -0.70
C GLY A 170 12.33 -14.98 -0.79
N ARG A 171 12.95 -14.02 -1.46
CA ARG A 171 14.40 -13.93 -1.59
C ARG A 171 14.89 -12.53 -1.26
N TRP A 172 16.14 -12.43 -0.88
CA TRP A 172 16.84 -11.16 -0.68
C TRP A 172 18.17 -11.16 -1.41
N TYR A 173 18.60 -9.97 -1.82
CA TYR A 173 19.89 -9.75 -2.41
C TYR A 173 20.47 -8.45 -1.84
N LEU A 174 21.70 -8.52 -1.35
CA LEU A 174 22.42 -7.37 -0.85
C LEU A 174 23.17 -6.72 -2.01
N GLU A 175 22.69 -5.56 -2.42
CA GLU A 175 23.28 -4.83 -3.54
C GLU A 175 24.56 -4.13 -3.11
N ALA A 176 24.54 -3.54 -1.91
CA ALA A 176 25.67 -2.84 -1.34
C ALA A 176 25.59 -2.80 0.19
N PHE A 177 26.74 -2.68 0.86
CA PHE A 177 26.82 -2.64 2.31
C PHE A 177 28.08 -1.95 2.83
N THR A 178 27.90 -1.07 3.79
CA THR A 178 28.88 -0.62 4.78
C THR A 178 28.24 -0.76 6.17
N PRO A 179 29.00 -0.59 7.27
CA PRO A 179 28.39 -0.56 8.60
C PRO A 179 27.26 0.47 8.71
N GLU A 180 27.36 1.61 8.02
CA GLU A 180 26.44 2.74 8.13
C GLU A 180 25.29 2.72 7.12
N GLU A 181 25.42 2.02 5.99
CA GLU A 181 24.43 2.02 4.92
C GLU A 181 24.33 0.66 4.22
N ALA A 182 23.12 0.24 3.89
CA ALA A 182 22.87 -1.00 3.16
C ALA A 182 21.83 -0.78 2.07
N VAL A 183 22.01 -1.42 0.92
CA VAL A 183 21.00 -1.47 -0.15
C VAL A 183 20.57 -2.91 -0.31
N VAL A 184 19.29 -3.17 -0.02
CA VAL A 184 18.73 -4.52 0.00
C VAL A 184 17.56 -4.62 -0.98
N SER A 185 17.70 -5.48 -1.98
CA SER A 185 16.60 -5.98 -2.79
C SER A 185 15.90 -7.12 -2.05
N VAL A 186 14.58 -7.03 -1.87
CA VAL A 186 13.76 -8.09 -1.26
C VAL A 186 12.55 -8.38 -2.12
N VAL A 187 12.14 -9.64 -2.15
CA VAL A 187 10.90 -10.10 -2.77
C VAL A 187 10.14 -11.02 -1.82
N GLY A 188 8.82 -10.84 -1.77
CA GLY A 188 7.88 -11.69 -1.03
C GLY A 188 6.65 -12.00 -1.87
N ARG A 189 5.90 -13.02 -1.47
CA ARG A 189 4.64 -13.41 -2.10
C ARG A 189 3.49 -12.76 -1.33
N ALA A 190 2.72 -11.92 -2.01
CA ALA A 190 1.50 -11.35 -1.46
C ALA A 190 0.28 -12.19 -1.81
N ARG A 191 -0.58 -12.38 -0.81
CA ARG A 191 -1.88 -13.05 -0.92
C ARG A 191 -2.95 -12.07 -0.48
N GLY A 192 -4.03 -11.98 -1.24
CA GLY A 192 -5.15 -11.11 -0.90
C GLY A 192 -6.49 -11.81 -0.91
N THR A 193 -7.43 -11.26 -0.17
CA THR A 193 -8.85 -11.59 -0.28
C THR A 193 -9.64 -10.38 -0.75
N ARG A 194 -10.79 -10.57 -1.38
CA ARG A 194 -11.78 -9.53 -1.68
C ARG A 194 -13.15 -10.07 -1.33
N ASP A 195 -13.91 -9.32 -0.54
CA ASP A 195 -15.24 -9.74 -0.08
C ASP A 195 -15.21 -11.11 0.64
N GLY A 196 -14.10 -11.44 1.30
CA GLY A 196 -13.87 -12.72 1.98
C GLY A 196 -13.37 -13.87 1.08
N GLU A 197 -13.34 -13.67 -0.24
CA GLU A 197 -12.88 -14.68 -1.21
C GLU A 197 -11.42 -14.45 -1.64
N PRO A 198 -10.63 -15.50 -1.94
CA PRO A 198 -9.28 -15.34 -2.46
C PRO A 198 -9.25 -14.50 -3.75
N ALA A 199 -8.48 -13.41 -3.73
CA ALA A 199 -8.36 -12.47 -4.85
C ALA A 199 -7.15 -12.74 -5.76
N GLY A 200 -6.40 -13.82 -5.48
CA GLY A 200 -5.18 -14.20 -6.19
C GLY A 200 -3.91 -13.91 -5.39
N GLU A 201 -2.78 -14.21 -6.01
CA GLU A 201 -1.45 -14.05 -5.44
C GLU A 201 -0.56 -13.27 -6.43
N ALA A 202 0.38 -12.50 -5.89
CA ALA A 202 1.34 -11.74 -6.68
C ALA A 202 2.70 -11.71 -5.99
N TRP A 203 3.77 -11.52 -6.75
CA TRP A 203 5.06 -11.20 -6.15
C TRP A 203 5.16 -9.71 -5.87
N VAL A 204 5.74 -9.36 -4.73
CA VAL A 204 5.99 -7.98 -4.32
C VAL A 204 7.47 -7.81 -4.05
N ALA A 205 8.09 -6.85 -4.73
CA ALA A 205 9.52 -6.59 -4.61
C ALA A 205 9.82 -5.12 -4.33
N GLY A 206 10.96 -4.87 -3.71
CA GLY A 206 11.55 -3.54 -3.64
C GLY A 206 13.02 -3.55 -3.26
N SER A 207 13.68 -2.47 -3.65
CA SER A 207 15.06 -2.15 -3.28
C SER A 207 15.03 -1.05 -2.23
N LEU A 208 15.48 -1.36 -1.01
CA LEU A 208 15.44 -0.47 0.14
C LEU A 208 16.85 0.02 0.45
N VAL A 209 17.00 1.35 0.60
CA VAL A 209 18.22 1.97 1.12
C VAL A 209 18.02 2.18 2.61
N LEU A 210 18.82 1.46 3.40
CA LEU A 210 18.79 1.48 4.85
C LEU A 210 20.02 2.20 5.36
N ARG A 211 19.85 3.02 6.40
CA ARG A 211 20.96 3.64 7.13
C ARG A 211 20.96 3.21 8.58
N GLN A 212 22.15 2.98 9.10
CA GLN A 212 22.35 2.71 10.51
C GLN A 212 22.41 4.04 11.26
N LEU A 213 21.43 4.29 12.13
CA LEU A 213 21.38 5.44 13.01
C LEU A 213 21.26 4.96 14.44
N GLU A 214 22.18 5.39 15.30
CA GLU A 214 22.17 5.08 16.74
C GLU A 214 22.10 3.57 17.03
N GLY A 215 22.77 2.76 16.21
CA GLY A 215 22.78 1.30 16.36
C GLY A 215 21.61 0.57 15.69
N THR A 216 20.64 1.28 15.11
CA THR A 216 19.43 0.70 14.50
C THR A 216 19.34 0.96 13.01
N TRP A 217 18.82 0.00 12.24
CA TRP A 217 18.52 0.22 10.83
C TRP A 217 17.27 1.08 10.66
N ARG A 218 17.35 2.08 9.78
CA ARG A 218 16.22 2.94 9.42
C ARG A 218 16.13 3.06 7.91
N LEU A 219 14.92 3.20 7.39
CA LEU A 219 14.67 3.34 5.97
C LEU A 219 14.95 4.78 5.52
N HIS A 220 15.89 4.94 4.61
CA HIS A 220 16.21 6.22 3.99
C HIS A 220 15.49 6.41 2.66
N ASP A 221 15.50 5.39 1.80
CA ASP A 221 14.93 5.46 0.45
C ASP A 221 14.28 4.13 0.02
N ILE A 222 13.32 4.21 -0.90
CA ILE A 222 12.97 3.07 -1.77
C ILE A 222 13.35 3.48 -3.19
N THR A 223 14.21 2.68 -3.80
CA THR A 223 14.66 2.91 -5.17
C THR A 223 13.89 2.00 -6.13
N GLY A 224 14.13 2.14 -7.45
CA GLY A 224 13.50 1.24 -8.42
C GLY A 224 13.77 -0.22 -8.06
N ALA A 225 12.70 -1.00 -7.92
CA ALA A 225 12.82 -2.41 -7.59
C ALA A 225 13.57 -3.12 -8.72
N ARG A 226 14.52 -4.00 -8.36
CA ARG A 226 14.97 -5.02 -9.31
C ARG A 226 13.76 -5.86 -9.77
N PRO A 227 13.75 -6.35 -11.02
CA PRO A 227 12.75 -7.30 -11.48
C PRO A 227 12.65 -8.48 -10.52
N VAL A 228 11.43 -8.95 -10.26
CA VAL A 228 11.19 -10.11 -9.38
C VAL A 228 12.00 -11.30 -9.85
N GLU A 229 12.01 -11.56 -11.16
CA GLU A 229 12.71 -12.68 -11.78
C GLU A 229 14.22 -12.61 -11.50
N GLU A 230 14.79 -11.41 -11.51
CA GLU A 230 16.20 -11.20 -11.22
C GLU A 230 16.50 -11.50 -9.75
N ILE A 231 15.72 -10.94 -8.81
CA ILE A 231 15.89 -11.21 -7.37
C ILE A 231 15.69 -12.71 -7.09
N MET A 232 14.73 -13.34 -7.78
CA MET A 232 14.45 -14.77 -7.66
C MET A 232 15.57 -15.64 -8.24
N ASP A 233 16.40 -15.14 -9.16
CA ASP A 233 17.58 -15.82 -9.69
C ASP A 233 18.80 -15.62 -8.76
N ILE A 234 19.15 -14.36 -8.48
CA ILE A 234 20.40 -13.99 -7.81
C ILE A 234 20.32 -13.97 -6.27
N GLY A 235 19.10 -13.93 -5.72
CA GLY A 235 18.88 -13.77 -4.28
C GLY A 235 19.11 -15.03 -3.46
N ARG A 236 19.04 -14.91 -2.14
CA ARG A 236 19.00 -16.02 -1.18
C ARG A 236 17.64 -16.14 -0.52
N PRO A 237 17.18 -17.36 -0.18
CA PRO A 237 15.95 -17.53 0.55
C PRO A 237 16.07 -16.98 1.98
N PHE A 238 14.93 -16.63 2.58
CA PHE A 238 14.82 -16.44 4.02
C PHE A 238 14.54 -17.79 4.70
N PRO A 239 15.44 -18.30 5.58
CA PRO A 239 15.15 -19.49 6.37
C PRO A 239 13.99 -19.22 7.32
N GLY A 240 12.99 -20.10 7.32
CA GLY A 240 11.84 -19.97 8.21
C GLY A 240 11.08 -18.66 8.02
N GLY A 241 11.03 -18.13 6.80
CA GLY A 241 10.29 -16.92 6.51
C GLY A 241 8.79 -17.08 6.77
N CYS A 242 8.14 -15.92 6.80
CA CYS A 242 6.73 -15.68 7.01
C CYS A 242 6.38 -14.44 6.21
#